data_AF-A0A0U2M449-F1
#
_entry.id   AF-A0A0U2M449-F1
#
_cell.length_a   1.000
_cell.length_b   1.000
_cell.length_c   1.000
_cell.angle_alpha   90.00
_cell.angle_beta   90.00
_cell.angle_gamma   90.00
#
_symmetry.space_group_name_H-M   'P 1'
#
loop_
_entity.id
_entity.type
_entity.pdbx_description
1 polymer ?
#
loop_
_entity_poly.entity_id
_entity_poly.type
_entity_poly.pdbx_seq_one_letter_code
_entity_poly.pdbx_strand_id
1 'polypeptide(L)'
;MSIDLLNGKIRVYNYELSPVGFPSQHSQQGVFLRGRDEEEEFVVERVAFDDIEAENSKSDLFKVGRIRFHPDEEDEVYQKLGIEDRENIMTDKQLAEFLMTDTIENVKRISNLRSVTLISRMKSMLFILERAGKIPPHRISASVIERGNELISGGKRNPDSEINKILEAEKKVNEENKLQNTLNELMEKVATLEKEKEAEIKAKNEVIIQSQAAIEKLLKKVEELTQNNQVSYDTQSKKQAGRPPKNG
;
A
#
# COMPACT_ATOMS: atom_id res chain seq x y z
N MET A 1 19.12 -12.88 24.42
CA MET A 1 20.11 -13.99 24.46
C MET A 1 21.48 -13.35 24.25
N SER A 2 22.52 -13.82 24.92
CA SER A 2 23.86 -13.24 24.86
C SER A 2 24.67 -13.84 23.72
N ILE A 3 25.42 -13.02 22.95
CA ILE A 3 26.44 -13.52 22.00
C ILE A 3 27.32 -14.57 22.68
N ASP A 4 27.44 -15.73 22.05
CA ASP A 4 28.37 -16.79 22.47
C ASP A 4 29.80 -16.42 22.05
N LEU A 5 30.38 -15.49 22.82
CA LEU A 5 31.75 -15.05 22.65
C LEU A 5 32.71 -16.05 23.30
N LEU A 6 33.17 -17.04 22.54
CA LEU A 6 34.33 -17.83 22.95
C LEU A 6 35.59 -16.99 22.70
N ASN A 7 36.22 -16.47 23.76
CA ASN A 7 37.44 -15.64 23.70
C ASN A 7 37.30 -14.36 22.85
N GLY A 8 36.13 -13.73 22.83
CA GLY A 8 35.89 -12.50 22.07
C GLY A 8 35.80 -12.70 20.54
N LYS A 9 35.68 -13.96 20.08
CA LYS A 9 35.55 -14.30 18.66
C LYS A 9 34.13 -14.75 18.34
N ILE A 10 33.61 -14.25 17.21
CA ILE A 10 32.29 -14.54 16.65
C ILE A 10 32.42 -15.61 15.57
N ARG A 11 31.39 -16.45 15.43
CA ARG A 11 31.35 -17.45 14.35
C ARG A 11 30.87 -16.79 13.07
N VAL A 12 31.70 -16.92 12.05
CA VAL A 12 31.53 -16.29 10.77
C VAL A 12 31.40 -17.37 9.72
N TYR A 13 30.31 -17.34 8.96
CA TYR A 13 29.89 -18.39 8.06
C TYR A 13 30.03 -17.95 6.61
N ASN A 14 30.71 -18.76 5.81
CA ASN A 14 30.72 -18.65 4.36
C ASN A 14 29.80 -19.73 3.76
N TYR A 15 28.71 -19.29 3.15
CA TYR A 15 27.76 -20.15 2.44
C TYR A 15 28.05 -20.25 0.94
N GLU A 16 29.09 -19.55 0.48
CA GLU A 16 29.43 -19.44 -0.94
C GLU A 16 30.51 -20.47 -1.30
N LEU A 17 30.50 -20.92 -2.57
CA LEU A 17 31.55 -21.80 -3.11
C LEU A 17 32.89 -21.09 -3.27
N SER A 18 32.87 -19.75 -3.33
CA SER A 18 34.08 -18.94 -3.45
C SER A 18 34.68 -18.67 -2.08
N PRO A 19 36.01 -18.72 -1.93
CA PRO A 19 36.67 -18.29 -0.72
C PRO A 19 36.53 -16.77 -0.54
N VAL A 20 36.51 -16.34 0.72
CA VAL A 20 36.47 -14.92 1.08
C VAL A 20 37.55 -14.65 2.11
N GLY A 21 38.30 -13.56 1.91
CA GLY A 21 39.33 -13.14 2.85
C GLY A 21 39.37 -11.63 3.01
N PHE A 22 39.77 -11.19 4.20
CA PHE A 22 39.93 -9.78 4.53
C PHE A 22 41.06 -9.54 5.54
N PRO A 23 41.63 -8.31 5.59
CA PRO A 23 42.72 -8.01 6.52
C PRO A 23 42.31 -8.17 7.99
N SER A 24 43.26 -8.60 8.82
CA SER A 24 43.07 -8.76 10.27
C SER A 24 44.18 -8.04 11.03
N GLN A 25 43.84 -7.47 12.19
CA GLN A 25 44.81 -6.96 13.14
C GLN A 25 45.34 -8.06 14.08
N HIS A 26 44.65 -9.19 14.13
CA HIS A 26 44.92 -10.32 15.03
C HIS A 26 45.68 -11.47 14.37
N SER A 27 45.71 -11.51 13.03
CA SER A 27 46.38 -12.53 12.22
C SER A 27 47.23 -11.89 11.12
N GLN A 28 48.51 -12.25 11.05
CA GLN A 28 49.42 -11.77 9.99
C GLN A 28 49.00 -12.24 8.58
N GLN A 29 48.27 -13.36 8.50
CA GLN A 29 47.75 -13.90 7.23
C GLN A 29 46.39 -13.31 6.86
N GLY A 30 45.81 -12.45 7.71
CA GLY A 30 44.43 -12.00 7.58
C GLY A 30 43.43 -13.04 8.10
N VAL A 31 42.15 -12.76 7.86
CA VAL A 31 41.05 -13.71 8.01
C VAL A 31 40.77 -14.32 6.64
N PHE A 32 40.73 -15.64 6.58
CA PHE A 32 40.45 -16.38 5.36
C PHE A 32 39.42 -17.47 5.63
N LEU A 33 38.28 -17.37 4.97
CA LEU A 33 37.24 -18.39 4.97
C LEU A 33 37.31 -19.08 3.61
N ARG A 34 37.63 -20.37 3.59
CA ARG A 34 37.54 -21.14 2.35
C ARG A 34 36.09 -21.16 1.84
N GLY A 35 35.93 -21.41 0.54
CA GLY A 35 34.63 -21.71 -0.03
C GLY A 35 34.13 -23.05 0.50
N ARG A 36 32.81 -23.19 0.60
CA ARG A 36 32.20 -24.50 0.91
C ARG A 36 32.36 -25.44 -0.26
N ASP A 37 32.54 -26.73 0.03
CA ASP A 37 32.45 -27.77 -0.99
C ASP A 37 30.97 -28.06 -1.32
N GLU A 38 30.71 -28.79 -2.41
CA GLU A 38 29.33 -29.11 -2.82
C GLU A 38 28.57 -29.95 -1.78
N GLU A 39 29.29 -30.72 -0.97
CA GLU A 39 28.76 -31.58 0.10
C GLU A 39 28.56 -30.86 1.44
N GLU A 40 29.10 -29.65 1.58
CA GLU A 40 29.02 -28.85 2.80
C GLU A 40 27.95 -27.75 2.66
N GLU A 41 27.20 -27.51 3.73
CA GLU A 41 26.22 -26.42 3.78
C GLU A 41 26.89 -25.05 3.98
N PHE A 42 27.97 -25.02 4.78
CA PHE A 42 28.73 -23.81 5.07
C PHE A 42 30.14 -24.16 5.57
N VAL A 43 31.02 -23.17 5.51
CA VAL A 43 32.31 -23.16 6.21
C VAL A 43 32.24 -22.14 7.33
N VAL A 44 32.77 -22.47 8.51
CA VAL A 44 32.77 -21.59 9.67
C VAL A 44 34.18 -21.27 10.14
N GLU A 45 34.43 -20.01 10.46
CA GLU A 45 35.66 -19.55 11.11
C GLU A 45 35.33 -18.67 12.32
N ARG A 46 36.24 -18.66 13.30
CA ARG A 46 36.12 -17.79 14.48
C ARG A 46 36.94 -16.52 14.30
N VAL A 47 36.26 -15.39 14.16
CA VAL A 47 36.88 -14.10 13.84
C VAL A 47 36.72 -13.13 15.02
N ALA A 48 37.76 -12.36 15.32
CA ALA A 48 37.70 -11.31 16.33
C ALA A 48 36.69 -10.22 15.93
N PHE A 49 35.88 -9.74 16.88
CA PHE A 49 34.87 -8.73 16.58
C PHE A 49 35.46 -7.44 15.98
N ASP A 50 36.61 -7.00 16.47
CA ASP A 50 37.30 -5.80 15.97
C ASP A 50 37.68 -5.92 14.48
N ASP A 51 38.05 -7.13 14.02
CA ASP A 51 38.32 -7.37 12.60
C ASP A 51 37.03 -7.32 11.77
N ILE A 52 35.93 -7.84 12.30
CA ILE A 52 34.60 -7.77 11.66
C ILE A 52 34.14 -6.31 11.56
N GLU A 53 34.28 -5.52 12.62
CA GLU A 53 33.90 -4.11 12.66
C GLU A 53 34.74 -3.27 11.69
N ALA A 54 36.06 -3.50 11.68
CA ALA A 54 36.98 -2.84 10.77
C ALA A 54 36.65 -3.17 9.31
N GLU A 55 36.30 -4.42 9.01
CA GLU A 55 35.92 -4.85 7.66
C GLU A 55 34.54 -4.32 7.26
N ASN A 56 33.54 -4.38 8.15
CA ASN A 56 32.20 -3.82 7.92
C ASN A 56 32.24 -2.31 7.62
N SER A 57 33.24 -1.59 8.13
CA SER A 57 33.42 -0.16 7.84
C SER A 57 33.99 0.11 6.45
N LYS A 58 34.76 -0.84 5.89
CA LYS A 58 35.51 -0.67 4.62
C LYS A 58 34.85 -1.34 3.43
N SER A 59 34.13 -2.44 3.67
CA SER A 59 33.46 -3.21 2.63
C SER A 59 32.00 -3.46 2.97
N ASP A 60 31.34 -4.17 2.07
CA ASP A 60 29.96 -4.59 2.22
C ASP A 60 29.82 -6.11 2.30
N LEU A 61 30.90 -6.86 2.57
CA LEU A 61 30.89 -8.33 2.68
C LEU A 61 29.77 -8.86 3.58
N PHE A 62 29.63 -8.28 4.78
CA PHE A 62 28.58 -8.64 5.73
C PHE A 62 27.21 -8.03 5.37
N LYS A 63 27.19 -6.84 4.76
CA LYS A 63 25.98 -6.09 4.40
C LYS A 63 25.24 -6.68 3.20
N VAL A 64 25.94 -7.43 2.34
CA VAL A 64 25.36 -8.08 1.17
C VAL A 64 25.16 -9.59 1.35
N GLY A 65 25.51 -10.12 2.53
CA GLY A 65 25.32 -11.52 2.89
C GLY A 65 26.29 -12.50 2.22
N ARG A 66 27.46 -12.05 1.76
CA ARG A 66 28.55 -12.94 1.29
C ARG A 66 29.07 -13.80 2.43
N ILE A 67 29.21 -13.16 3.58
CA ILE A 67 29.54 -13.78 4.85
C ILE A 67 28.43 -13.42 5.83
N ARG A 68 28.03 -14.38 6.66
CA ARG A 68 26.97 -14.20 7.65
C ARG A 68 27.39 -14.70 9.03
N PHE A 69 26.55 -14.44 10.02
CA PHE A 69 26.75 -14.91 11.38
C PHE A 69 25.87 -16.12 11.69
N HIS A 70 26.10 -16.77 12.82
CA HIS A 70 25.22 -17.86 13.24
C HIS A 70 23.78 -17.35 13.42
N PRO A 71 22.74 -18.06 12.97
CA PRO A 71 21.35 -17.59 13.07
C PRO A 71 20.94 -17.12 14.47
N ASP A 72 21.45 -17.79 15.53
CA ASP A 72 21.12 -17.44 16.92
C ASP A 72 21.75 -16.12 17.41
N GLU A 73 22.85 -15.66 16.78
CA GLU A 73 23.58 -14.45 17.17
C GLU A 73 23.54 -13.34 16.10
N GLU A 74 23.09 -13.67 14.89
CA GLU A 74 23.10 -12.80 13.71
C GLU A 74 22.41 -11.46 13.94
N ASP A 75 21.24 -11.48 14.58
CA ASP A 75 20.47 -10.28 14.92
C ASP A 75 21.23 -9.32 15.82
N GLU A 76 21.82 -9.84 16.90
CA GLU A 76 22.57 -9.02 17.87
C GLU A 76 23.86 -8.47 17.24
N VAL A 77 24.54 -9.28 16.43
CA VAL A 77 25.78 -8.87 15.77
C VAL A 77 25.50 -7.80 14.72
N TYR A 78 24.48 -7.96 13.87
CA TYR A 78 24.11 -6.94 12.90
C TYR A 78 23.69 -5.62 13.55
N GLN A 79 22.97 -5.69 14.68
CA GLN A 79 22.62 -4.51 15.46
C GLN A 79 23.87 -3.79 15.99
N LYS A 80 24.84 -4.54 16.56
CA LYS A 80 26.10 -3.96 17.04
C LYS A 80 26.96 -3.35 15.93
N LEU A 81 26.94 -3.95 14.74
CA LEU A 81 27.63 -3.44 13.56
C LEU A 81 26.92 -2.27 12.87
N GLY A 82 25.74 -1.86 13.35
CA GLY A 82 24.96 -0.77 12.77
C GLY A 82 24.45 -1.07 11.35
N ILE A 83 24.22 -2.34 11.02
CA ILE A 83 23.72 -2.73 9.70
C ILE A 83 22.18 -2.65 9.70
N GLU A 84 21.65 -1.56 9.13
CA GLU A 84 20.21 -1.31 9.09
C GLU A 84 19.50 -2.05 7.94
N ASP A 85 20.17 -2.23 6.81
CA ASP A 85 19.60 -2.83 5.59
C ASP A 85 19.62 -4.37 5.62
N ARG A 86 19.08 -4.94 6.71
CA ARG A 86 19.11 -6.38 6.97
C ARG A 86 18.34 -7.20 5.95
N GLU A 87 17.30 -6.61 5.37
CA GLU A 87 16.46 -7.27 4.37
C GLU A 87 17.31 -7.75 3.20
N ASN A 88 18.29 -6.94 2.76
CA ASN A 88 19.16 -7.21 1.61
C ASN A 88 20.28 -8.22 1.88
N ILE A 89 20.42 -8.70 3.11
CA ILE A 89 21.34 -9.78 3.49
C ILE A 89 20.68 -11.13 3.18
N MET A 90 20.90 -11.61 1.97
CA MET A 90 20.29 -12.85 1.47
C MET A 90 21.32 -13.98 1.34
N THR A 91 20.94 -15.21 1.69
CA THR A 91 21.68 -16.41 1.23
C THR A 91 21.56 -16.56 -0.28
N ASP A 92 22.41 -17.39 -0.91
CA ASP A 92 22.30 -17.66 -2.35
C ASP A 92 20.94 -18.25 -2.74
N LYS A 93 20.38 -19.11 -1.89
CA LYS A 93 19.06 -19.70 -2.08
C LYS A 93 17.96 -18.63 -2.04
N GLN A 94 17.99 -17.74 -1.05
CA GLN A 94 17.05 -16.63 -0.93
C GLN A 94 17.21 -15.65 -2.10
N LEU A 95 18.44 -15.37 -2.52
CA LEU A 95 18.72 -14.50 -3.65
C LEU A 95 18.21 -15.10 -4.96
N ALA A 96 18.41 -16.40 -5.17
CA ALA A 96 17.87 -17.11 -6.31
C ALA A 96 16.34 -17.06 -6.35
N GLU A 97 15.68 -17.30 -5.23
CA GLU A 97 14.21 -17.20 -5.12
C GLU A 97 13.70 -15.77 -5.36
N PHE A 98 14.37 -14.77 -4.78
CA PHE A 98 14.10 -13.35 -5.03
C PHE A 98 14.18 -13.01 -6.52
N LEU A 99 15.23 -13.49 -7.20
CA LEU A 99 15.44 -13.23 -8.63
C LEU A 99 14.47 -13.99 -9.54
N MET A 100 13.88 -15.08 -9.07
CA MET A 100 12.89 -15.86 -9.81
C MET A 100 11.45 -15.34 -9.63
N THR A 101 11.23 -14.41 -8.71
CA THR A 101 9.89 -13.92 -8.35
C THR A 101 9.57 -12.60 -9.04
N ASP A 102 8.63 -12.62 -9.99
CA ASP A 102 8.18 -11.44 -10.76
C ASP A 102 7.14 -10.61 -9.99
N THR A 103 7.60 -9.79 -9.05
CA THR A 103 6.75 -8.85 -8.31
C THR A 103 7.24 -7.42 -8.47
N ILE A 104 6.31 -6.47 -8.38
CA ILE A 104 6.65 -5.04 -8.50
C ILE A 104 7.45 -4.58 -7.27
N GLU A 105 7.19 -5.16 -6.11
CA GLU A 105 7.95 -4.98 -4.88
C GLU A 105 9.42 -5.35 -5.08
N ASN A 106 9.71 -6.49 -5.72
CA ASN A 106 11.08 -6.88 -6.03
C ASN A 106 11.75 -5.90 -7.01
N VAL A 107 11.04 -5.43 -8.03
CA VAL A 107 11.54 -4.40 -8.96
C VAL A 107 11.86 -3.09 -8.23
N LYS A 108 10.95 -2.62 -7.36
CA LYS A 108 11.18 -1.44 -6.50
C LYS A 108 12.40 -1.62 -5.62
N ARG A 109 12.52 -2.80 -5.01
CA ARG A 109 13.63 -3.13 -4.13
C ARG A 109 14.96 -3.09 -4.88
N ILE A 110 15.04 -3.72 -6.06
CA ILE A 110 16.20 -3.65 -6.95
C ILE A 110 16.52 -2.19 -7.31
N SER A 111 15.52 -1.42 -7.72
CA SER A 111 15.67 0.00 -8.08
C SER A 111 16.28 0.86 -6.96
N ASN A 112 16.04 0.50 -5.71
CA ASN A 112 16.51 1.24 -4.54
C ASN A 112 17.89 0.79 -4.02
N LEU A 113 18.44 -0.30 -4.55
CA LEU A 113 19.76 -0.80 -4.13
C LEU A 113 20.86 0.22 -4.38
N ARG A 114 21.78 0.35 -3.42
CA ARG A 114 22.95 1.23 -3.50
C ARG A 114 24.27 0.47 -3.61
N SER A 115 24.31 -0.78 -3.14
CA SER A 115 25.52 -1.61 -3.19
C SER A 115 25.77 -2.12 -4.61
N VAL A 116 26.91 -1.74 -5.16
CA VAL A 116 27.41 -2.26 -6.44
C VAL A 116 27.74 -3.75 -6.33
N THR A 117 28.24 -4.21 -5.18
CA THR A 117 28.63 -5.62 -5.01
C THR A 117 27.41 -6.52 -4.89
N LEU A 118 26.32 -6.07 -4.25
CA LEU A 118 25.06 -6.81 -4.22
C LEU A 118 24.45 -6.95 -5.62
N ILE A 119 24.45 -5.87 -6.41
CA ILE A 119 24.00 -5.96 -7.81
C ILE A 119 24.92 -6.88 -8.63
N SER A 120 26.23 -6.82 -8.42
CA SER A 120 27.18 -7.74 -9.07
C SER A 120 26.88 -9.20 -8.69
N ARG A 121 26.60 -9.47 -7.41
CA ARG A 121 26.18 -10.78 -6.91
C ARG A 121 24.87 -11.24 -7.56
N MET A 122 23.88 -10.35 -7.69
CA MET A 122 22.64 -10.63 -8.42
C MET A 122 22.92 -11.01 -9.88
N LYS A 123 23.78 -10.26 -10.58
CA LYS A 123 24.17 -10.56 -11.97
C LYS A 123 24.84 -11.94 -12.09
N SER A 124 25.75 -12.27 -11.18
CA SER A 124 26.36 -13.61 -11.14
C SER A 124 25.33 -14.70 -10.91
N MET A 125 24.37 -14.48 -10.00
CA MET A 125 23.31 -15.44 -9.72
C MET A 125 22.37 -15.64 -10.91
N LEU A 126 22.01 -14.57 -11.64
CA LEU A 126 21.24 -14.68 -12.89
C LEU A 126 21.93 -15.60 -13.91
N PHE A 127 23.24 -15.47 -14.08
CA PHE A 127 24.02 -16.34 -14.97
C PHE A 127 24.05 -17.80 -14.49
N ILE A 128 24.18 -18.03 -13.19
CA ILE A 128 24.12 -19.39 -12.60
C ILE A 128 22.75 -20.02 -12.85
N LEU A 129 21.67 -19.26 -12.63
CA LEU A 129 20.29 -19.72 -12.86
C LEU A 129 20.04 -20.07 -14.32
N GLU A 130 20.47 -19.22 -15.24
CA GLU A 130 20.34 -19.45 -16.69
C GLU A 130 21.08 -20.71 -17.13
N ARG A 131 22.31 -20.92 -16.65
CA ARG A 131 23.08 -22.16 -16.93
C ARG A 131 22.44 -23.41 -16.34
N ALA A 132 21.71 -23.27 -15.24
CA ALA A 132 20.93 -24.36 -14.63
C ALA A 132 19.56 -24.57 -15.31
N GLY A 133 19.26 -23.87 -16.40
CA GLY A 133 17.99 -23.96 -17.12
C GLY A 133 16.81 -23.27 -16.41
N LYS A 134 17.07 -22.51 -15.35
CA LYS A 134 16.06 -21.72 -14.62
C LYS A 134 16.11 -20.29 -15.12
N ILE A 135 15.26 -19.96 -16.08
CA ILE A 135 15.26 -18.64 -16.72
C ILE A 135 14.56 -17.62 -15.80
N PRO A 136 15.25 -16.60 -15.29
CA PRO A 136 14.63 -15.57 -14.44
C PRO A 136 13.68 -14.67 -15.26
N PRO A 137 12.61 -14.12 -14.64
CA PRO A 137 11.69 -13.21 -15.32
C PRO A 137 12.41 -12.02 -15.96
N HIS A 138 12.04 -11.68 -17.19
CA HIS A 138 12.68 -10.59 -17.95
C HIS A 138 12.70 -9.26 -17.16
N ARG A 139 11.60 -8.91 -16.49
CA ARG A 139 11.49 -7.67 -15.71
C ARG A 139 12.51 -7.60 -14.58
N ILE A 140 12.77 -8.71 -13.90
CA ILE A 140 13.76 -8.80 -12.84
C ILE A 140 15.17 -8.70 -13.42
N SER A 141 15.47 -9.50 -14.44
CA SER A 141 16.78 -9.49 -15.12
C SER A 141 17.13 -8.10 -15.66
N ALA A 142 16.19 -7.45 -16.36
CA ALA A 142 16.35 -6.10 -16.87
C ALA A 142 16.60 -5.10 -15.73
N SER A 143 15.81 -5.18 -14.65
CA SER A 143 15.97 -4.29 -13.48
C SER A 143 17.35 -4.42 -12.84
N VAL A 144 17.88 -5.63 -12.69
CA VAL A 144 19.23 -5.85 -12.13
C VAL A 144 20.31 -5.27 -13.05
N ILE A 145 20.18 -5.47 -14.37
CA ILE A 145 21.14 -4.97 -15.36
C ILE A 145 21.14 -3.45 -15.38
N GLU A 146 19.96 -2.84 -15.55
CA GLU A 146 19.79 -1.40 -15.61
C GLU A 146 20.27 -0.73 -14.34
N ARG A 147 19.83 -1.22 -13.17
CA ARG A 147 20.28 -0.65 -11.90
C ARG A 147 21.80 -0.74 -11.75
N GLY A 148 22.41 -1.85 -12.16
CA GLY A 148 23.86 -1.97 -12.17
C GLY A 148 24.55 -0.93 -13.04
N ASN A 149 24.00 -0.67 -14.23
CA ASN A 149 24.55 0.34 -15.14
C ASN A 149 24.40 1.76 -14.57
N GLU A 150 23.28 2.06 -13.91
CA GLU A 150 23.07 3.33 -13.20
C GLU A 150 24.10 3.52 -12.09
N LEU A 151 24.31 2.50 -11.24
CA LEU A 151 25.27 2.58 -10.14
C LEU A 151 26.71 2.78 -10.63
N ILE A 152 27.12 2.06 -11.69
CA ILE A 152 28.43 2.24 -12.32
C ILE A 152 28.57 3.66 -12.91
N SER A 153 27.48 4.23 -13.41
CA SER A 153 27.43 5.58 -13.98
C SER A 153 27.25 6.69 -12.93
N GLY A 154 27.63 6.44 -11.68
CA GLY A 154 27.54 7.41 -10.59
C GLY A 154 26.12 7.57 -10.01
N GLY A 155 25.25 6.58 -10.19
CA GLY A 155 23.88 6.56 -9.65
C GLY A 155 22.85 7.34 -10.46
N LYS A 156 23.21 7.85 -11.64
CA LYS A 156 22.29 8.58 -12.53
C LYS A 156 21.22 7.63 -13.07
N ARG A 157 19.95 7.93 -12.81
CA ARG A 157 18.82 7.11 -13.29
C ARG A 157 18.58 7.34 -14.78
N ASN A 158 18.34 6.25 -15.51
CA ASN A 158 17.94 6.34 -16.91
C ASN A 158 16.42 6.57 -16.99
N PRO A 159 15.94 7.71 -17.53
CA PRO A 159 14.51 7.98 -17.64
C PRO A 159 13.77 6.91 -18.44
N ASP A 160 14.39 6.37 -19.50
CA ASP A 160 13.79 5.37 -20.39
C ASP A 160 14.01 3.92 -19.92
N SER A 161 14.45 3.72 -18.67
CA SER A 161 14.66 2.41 -18.07
C SER A 161 13.37 1.59 -18.00
N GLU A 162 13.51 0.28 -18.18
CA GLU A 162 12.45 -0.68 -17.92
C GLU A 162 11.94 -0.58 -16.47
N ILE A 163 12.82 -0.32 -15.52
CA ILE A 163 12.45 0.00 -14.13
C ILE A 163 11.42 1.13 -14.08
N ASN A 164 11.69 2.28 -14.71
CA ASN A 164 10.76 3.41 -14.67
C ASN A 164 9.44 3.09 -15.35
N LYS A 165 9.46 2.41 -16.50
CA LYS A 165 8.24 1.99 -17.21
C LYS A 165 7.37 1.11 -16.33
N ILE A 166 7.97 0.16 -15.62
CA ILE A 166 7.27 -0.72 -14.68
C ILE A 166 6.62 0.08 -13.54
N LEU A 167 7.38 0.99 -12.93
CA LEU A 167 6.89 1.79 -11.81
C LEU A 167 5.82 2.81 -12.23
N GLU A 168 5.91 3.37 -13.44
CA GLU A 168 4.90 4.26 -14.00
C GLU A 168 3.61 3.50 -14.34
N ALA A 169 3.71 2.31 -14.93
CA ALA A 169 2.56 1.47 -15.20
C ALA A 169 1.79 1.13 -13.91
N GLU A 170 2.52 0.78 -12.83
CA GLU A 170 1.90 0.52 -11.53
C GLU A 170 1.20 1.76 -10.95
N LYS A 171 1.82 2.95 -11.05
CA LYS A 171 1.20 4.19 -10.61
C LYS A 171 -0.12 4.46 -11.34
N LYS A 172 -0.14 4.28 -12.67
CA LYS A 172 -1.35 4.44 -13.47
C LYS A 172 -2.46 3.48 -13.05
N VAL A 173 -2.14 2.20 -12.85
CA VAL A 173 -3.12 1.20 -12.36
C VAL A 173 -3.67 1.60 -10.99
N ASN A 174 -2.82 2.08 -10.08
CA ASN A 174 -3.28 2.55 -8.77
C ASN A 174 -4.16 3.81 -8.86
N GLU A 175 -3.87 4.73 -9.77
CA GLU A 175 -4.70 5.90 -10.03
C GLU A 175 -6.05 5.52 -10.64
N GLU A 176 -6.07 4.61 -11.60
CA GLU A 176 -7.30 4.06 -12.20
C GLU A 176 -8.18 3.36 -11.16
N ASN A 177 -7.58 2.54 -10.29
CA ASN A 177 -8.31 1.88 -9.20
C ASN A 177 -8.91 2.89 -8.22
N LYS A 178 -8.16 3.95 -7.87
CA LYS A 178 -8.69 5.04 -7.02
C LYS A 178 -9.84 5.76 -7.70
N LEU A 179 -9.70 6.10 -8.98
CA LEU A 179 -10.74 6.74 -9.76
C LEU A 179 -12.00 5.86 -9.81
N GLN A 180 -11.85 4.56 -10.05
CA GLN A 180 -12.97 3.62 -10.08
C GLN A 180 -13.67 3.54 -8.72
N ASN A 181 -12.93 3.49 -7.62
CA ASN A 181 -13.52 3.50 -6.28
C ASN A 181 -14.27 4.81 -6.01
N THR A 182 -13.70 5.96 -6.36
CA THR A 182 -14.39 7.25 -6.21
C THR A 182 -15.65 7.34 -7.06
N LEU A 183 -15.63 6.77 -8.26
CA LEU A 183 -16.79 6.71 -9.14
C LEU A 183 -17.90 5.87 -8.52
N ASN A 184 -17.57 4.70 -7.98
CA ASN A 184 -18.52 3.83 -7.30
C ASN A 184 -19.16 4.53 -6.08
N GLU A 185 -18.35 5.19 -5.24
CA GLU A 185 -18.85 5.97 -4.09
C GLU A 185 -19.76 7.14 -4.53
N LEU A 186 -19.42 7.83 -5.62
CA LEU A 186 -20.25 8.90 -6.19
C LEU A 186 -21.58 8.34 -6.72
N MET A 187 -21.54 7.21 -7.42
CA MET A 187 -22.75 6.55 -7.91
C MET A 187 -23.68 6.13 -6.76
N GLU A 188 -23.13 5.59 -5.67
CA GLU A 188 -23.93 5.27 -4.48
C GLU A 188 -24.56 6.52 -3.87
N LYS A 189 -23.80 7.62 -3.72
CA LYS A 189 -24.33 8.90 -3.22
C LYS A 189 -25.43 9.48 -4.10
N VAL A 190 -25.29 9.39 -5.42
CA VAL A 190 -26.33 9.83 -6.36
C VAL A 190 -27.58 8.97 -6.20
N ALA A 191 -27.44 7.65 -6.11
CA ALA A 191 -28.58 6.75 -5.91
C ALA A 191 -29.30 6.99 -4.57
N THR A 192 -28.58 7.34 -3.50
CA THR A 192 -29.20 7.71 -2.22
C THR A 192 -29.93 9.04 -2.31
N LEU A 193 -29.34 10.05 -2.96
CA LEU A 193 -29.98 11.36 -3.14
C LEU A 193 -31.22 11.26 -4.03
N GLU A 194 -31.21 10.42 -5.06
CA GLU A 194 -32.39 10.15 -5.89
C GLU A 194 -33.52 9.52 -5.07
N LYS A 195 -33.21 8.54 -4.22
CA LYS A 195 -34.20 7.93 -3.31
C LYS A 195 -34.74 8.93 -2.29
N GLU A 196 -33.88 9.75 -1.69
CA GLU A 196 -34.30 10.80 -0.74
C GLU A 196 -35.21 11.82 -1.44
N LYS A 197 -34.87 12.24 -2.65
CA LYS A 197 -35.68 13.16 -3.45
C LYS A 197 -37.03 12.55 -3.84
N GLU A 198 -37.06 11.28 -4.23
CA GLU A 198 -38.33 10.58 -4.49
C GLU A 198 -39.20 10.47 -3.23
N ALA A 199 -38.60 10.16 -2.08
CA ALA A 199 -39.31 10.12 -0.81
C ALA A 199 -39.85 11.50 -0.42
N GLU A 200 -39.06 12.56 -0.62
CA GLU A 200 -39.47 13.94 -0.37
C GLU A 200 -40.63 14.37 -1.28
N ILE A 201 -40.59 14.02 -2.57
CA ILE A 201 -41.67 14.30 -3.52
C ILE A 201 -42.96 13.58 -3.11
N LYS A 202 -42.86 12.30 -2.70
CA LYS A 202 -44.02 11.54 -2.19
C LYS A 202 -44.61 12.19 -0.94
N ALA A 203 -43.78 12.54 0.03
CA ALA A 203 -44.22 13.20 1.26
C ALA A 203 -44.88 14.57 0.98
N LYS A 204 -44.31 15.38 0.07
CA LYS A 204 -44.90 16.65 -0.36
C LYS A 204 -46.27 16.45 -1.02
N ASN A 205 -46.41 15.46 -1.89
CA ASN A 205 -47.68 15.16 -2.55
C ASN A 205 -48.76 14.73 -1.55
N GLU A 206 -48.41 13.92 -0.54
CA GLU A 206 -49.34 13.55 0.54
C GLU A 206 -49.82 14.75 1.34
N VAL A 207 -48.91 15.67 1.71
CA VAL A 207 -49.27 16.92 2.40
C VAL A 207 -50.19 17.78 1.54
N ILE A 208 -49.94 17.88 0.24
CA ILE A 208 -50.81 18.63 -0.69
C ILE A 208 -52.21 18.00 -0.71
N ILE A 209 -52.34 16.69 -0.84
CA ILE A 209 -53.64 16.00 -0.83
C ILE A 209 -54.38 16.24 0.49
N GLN A 210 -53.69 16.13 1.63
CA GLN A 210 -54.28 16.41 2.94
C GLN A 210 -54.74 17.87 3.07
N SER A 211 -53.94 18.81 2.56
CA SER A 211 -54.28 20.24 2.56
C SER A 211 -55.51 20.53 1.71
N GLN A 212 -55.63 19.92 0.53
CA GLN A 212 -56.79 20.06 -0.36
C GLN A 212 -58.06 19.50 0.30
N ALA A 213 -57.98 18.32 0.91
CA ALA A 213 -59.10 17.72 1.63
C ALA A 213 -59.54 18.55 2.86
N ALA A 214 -58.59 19.18 3.56
CA ALA A 214 -58.90 20.09 4.67
C ALA A 214 -59.57 21.39 4.17
N ILE A 215 -59.10 21.95 3.05
CA ILE A 215 -59.71 23.11 2.41
C ILE A 215 -61.15 22.81 1.95
N GLU A 216 -61.40 21.66 1.32
CA GLU A 216 -62.76 21.25 0.94
C GLU A 216 -63.70 21.13 2.15
N LYS A 217 -63.21 20.55 3.27
CA LYS A 217 -63.99 20.48 4.51
C LYS A 217 -64.31 21.86 5.06
N LEU A 218 -63.36 22.79 5.02
CA LEU A 218 -63.57 24.16 5.47
C LEU A 218 -64.58 24.88 4.55
N LEU A 219 -64.48 24.72 3.23
CA LEU A 219 -65.41 25.29 2.27
C LEU A 219 -66.85 24.80 2.51
N LYS A 220 -67.06 23.49 2.66
CA LYS A 220 -68.38 22.94 3.03
C LYS A 220 -68.93 23.52 4.32
N LYS A 221 -68.09 23.65 5.34
CA LYS A 221 -68.50 24.21 6.63
C LYS A 221 -68.86 25.70 6.53
N VAL A 222 -68.18 26.46 5.68
CA VAL A 222 -68.50 27.87 5.37
C VAL A 222 -69.81 27.97 4.58
N GLU A 223 -70.07 27.06 3.63
CA GLU A 223 -71.35 26.98 2.91
C GLU A 223 -72.52 26.66 3.85
N GLU A 224 -72.35 25.69 4.76
CA GLU A 224 -73.36 25.36 5.78
C GLU A 224 -73.65 26.54 6.73
N LEU A 225 -72.62 27.30 7.12
CA LEU A 225 -72.77 28.48 7.97
C LEU A 225 -73.43 29.66 7.23
N THR A 226 -73.15 29.84 5.94
CA THR A 226 -73.79 30.88 5.11
C THR A 226 -75.25 30.56 4.80
N GLN A 227 -75.59 29.28 4.58
CA GLN A 227 -76.99 28.84 4.48
C GLN A 227 -77.75 29.03 5.80
N ASN A 228 -77.16 28.69 6.95
CA ASN A 228 -77.81 28.90 8.25
C ASN A 228 -78.05 30.38 8.59
N ASN A 229 -77.19 31.30 8.09
CA ASN A 229 -77.41 32.75 8.29
C ASN A 229 -78.49 33.34 7.38
N GLN A 230 -78.79 32.76 6.20
CA GLN A 230 -79.91 33.19 5.36
C GLN A 230 -81.28 32.83 5.95
N VAL A 231 -81.37 31.81 6.80
CA VAL A 231 -82.63 31.45 7.49
C VAL A 231 -82.98 32.43 8.63
N SER A 232 -82.04 33.27 9.09
CA SER A 232 -82.30 34.24 10.18
C SER A 232 -82.88 35.59 9.73
N TYR A 233 -82.95 35.87 8.41
CA TYR A 233 -83.53 37.12 7.89
C TYR A 233 -84.97 36.97 7.36
N ASP A 234 -85.57 35.77 7.40
CA ASP A 234 -86.90 35.54 6.81
C ASP A 234 -88.03 35.39 7.87
N THR A 235 -87.78 35.76 9.11
CA THR A 235 -88.81 35.81 10.17
C THR A 235 -88.74 37.10 11.00
N GLN A 236 -88.88 38.26 10.36
CA GLN A 236 -89.46 39.43 11.00
C GLN A 236 -90.64 40.01 10.21
N SER A 237 -91.83 39.52 10.58
CA SER A 237 -93.12 40.22 10.63
C SER A 237 -93.56 41.11 9.45
N LYS A 238 -94.47 40.57 8.63
CA LYS A 238 -95.50 41.38 7.94
C LYS A 238 -96.38 42.06 9.00
N LYS A 239 -96.16 43.36 9.26
CA LYS A 239 -97.18 44.22 9.88
C LYS A 239 -98.17 44.66 8.78
N GLN A 240 -99.41 44.24 8.93
CA GLN A 240 -100.55 44.66 8.10
C GLN A 240 -100.77 46.17 8.23
N ALA A 241 -100.84 46.86 7.09
CA ALA A 241 -101.29 48.25 7.02
C ALA A 241 -102.81 48.31 7.14
N GLY A 242 -103.31 48.75 8.29
CA GLY A 242 -104.72 49.07 8.51
C GLY A 242 -105.10 50.38 7.83
N ARG A 243 -106.13 50.31 7.00
CA ARG A 243 -106.79 51.41 6.28
C ARG A 243 -107.43 52.40 7.27
N PRO A 244 -107.23 53.74 7.14
CA PRO A 244 -107.99 54.70 7.94
C PRO A 244 -109.43 54.83 7.39
N PRO A 245 -110.44 54.98 8.27
CA PRO A 245 -111.83 55.13 7.85
C PRO A 245 -112.08 56.53 7.30
N LYS A 246 -112.98 56.61 6.31
CA LYS A 246 -113.45 57.86 5.71
C LYS A 246 -114.67 58.41 6.45
N ASN A 247 -114.65 59.73 6.59
CA ASN A 247 -115.75 60.70 6.62
C ASN A 247 -116.42 61.07 7.95
N GLY A 248 -116.55 62.38 8.11
CA GLY A 248 -117.22 63.16 9.15
C GLY A 248 -116.71 64.59 9.08
#